data_AF-A0AA88YI49-F1
#
_entry.id   AF-A0AA88YI49-F1
#
_cell.length_a   1.000
_cell.length_b   1.000
_cell.length_c   1.000
_cell.angle_alpha   90.00
_cell.angle_beta   90.00
_cell.angle_gamma   90.00
#
_symmetry.space_group_name_H-M   'P 1'
#
loop_
_entity.id
_entity.type
_entity.pdbx_description
1 polymer ?
#
loop_
_entity_poly.entity_id
_entity_poly.type
_entity_poly.pdbx_seq_one_letter_code
_entity_poly.pdbx_strand_id
1 'polypeptide(L)'
;MIPGSEGRKDAFSSAYLHMPNAPEELFYDFSCQLEEYCLNREPGFFKNTRFFHDVFHGFTHKCPNVYKSKRLLPLRKVNTEICEQFNSFIQRIKFSARSMTMTRFNFYLQFMIFQWSERKRKQFDRRCNAAMAYIL
;
A
#
# COMPACT_ATOMS: atom_id res chain seq x y z
N MET A 1 7.83 -12.66 14.26
CA MET A 1 6.88 -13.21 13.27
C MET A 1 5.56 -13.34 14.01
N ILE A 2 4.55 -12.53 13.69
CA ILE A 2 3.21 -12.71 14.27
C ILE A 2 2.70 -14.05 13.69
N PRO A 3 2.40 -15.06 14.52
CA PRO A 3 1.97 -16.36 14.01
C PRO A 3 0.49 -16.28 13.63
N GLY A 4 0.22 -16.16 12.33
CA GLY A 4 -1.13 -16.11 11.76
C GLY A 4 -1.17 -15.26 10.51
N SER A 5 -2.07 -15.56 9.57
CA SER A 5 -2.41 -14.62 8.50
C SER A 5 -3.04 -13.38 9.15
N GLU A 6 -2.47 -12.21 8.90
CA GLU A 6 -3.00 -10.93 9.37
C GLU A 6 -4.49 -10.81 9.02
N GLY A 7 -5.32 -10.41 9.98
CA GLY A 7 -6.76 -10.32 9.79
C GLY A 7 -7.40 -9.15 10.52
N ARG A 8 -8.73 -9.03 10.36
CA ARG A 8 -9.52 -7.95 10.97
C ARG A 8 -9.39 -7.81 12.49
N LYS A 9 -8.98 -8.87 13.20
CA LYS A 9 -8.79 -8.85 14.65
C LYS A 9 -7.58 -8.01 15.06
N ASP A 10 -6.52 -8.04 14.27
CA ASP A 10 -5.23 -7.43 14.60
C ASP A 10 -5.33 -5.91 14.51
N ALA A 11 -5.91 -5.41 13.41
CA ALA A 11 -6.17 -3.98 13.23
C ALA A 11 -7.14 -3.43 14.29
N PHE A 12 -8.21 -4.17 14.59
CA PHE A 12 -9.15 -3.79 15.66
C PHE A 12 -8.44 -3.69 17.01
N SER A 13 -7.72 -4.74 17.42
CA SER A 13 -7.07 -4.79 18.74
C SER A 13 -6.01 -3.70 18.86
N SER A 14 -5.27 -3.46 17.78
CA SER A 14 -4.26 -2.40 17.74
C SER A 14 -4.89 -1.02 17.92
N ALA A 15 -5.97 -0.71 17.20
CA ALA A 15 -6.64 0.58 17.34
C ALA A 15 -7.31 0.73 18.71
N TYR A 16 -8.03 -0.28 19.18
CA TYR A 16 -8.83 -0.18 20.40
C TYR A 16 -7.99 -0.20 21.68
N LEU A 17 -6.95 -1.03 21.75
CA LEU A 17 -6.15 -1.18 22.97
C LEU A 17 -5.06 -0.13 23.11
N HIS A 18 -4.62 0.48 22.01
CA HIS A 18 -3.43 1.32 22.00
C HIS A 18 -3.69 2.76 21.55
N MET A 19 -4.89 3.07 21.04
CA MET A 19 -5.25 4.45 20.68
C MET A 19 -6.30 4.99 21.65
N PRO A 20 -6.10 6.21 22.20
CA PRO A 20 -7.08 6.81 23.11
C PRO A 20 -8.41 7.13 22.42
N ASN A 21 -8.38 7.37 21.11
CA ASN A 21 -9.56 7.58 20.27
C ASN A 21 -9.38 6.80 18.96
N ALA A 22 -10.49 6.39 18.35
CA ALA A 22 -10.44 5.76 17.05
C ALA A 22 -9.88 6.74 15.99
N PRO A 23 -9.09 6.24 15.03
CA PRO A 23 -8.65 7.06 13.91
C PRO A 23 -9.84 7.52 13.08
N GLU A 24 -9.76 8.72 12.50
CA GLU A 24 -10.78 9.23 11.57
C GLU A 24 -10.77 8.45 10.24
N GLU A 25 -9.57 8.08 9.79
CA GLU A 25 -9.35 7.29 8.57
C GLU A 25 -8.45 6.10 8.91
N LEU A 26 -8.90 4.90 8.57
CA LEU A 26 -8.17 3.66 8.80
C LEU A 26 -7.92 2.97 7.46
N PHE A 27 -6.64 2.79 7.13
CA PHE A 27 -6.21 2.10 5.91
C PHE A 27 -5.75 0.69 6.24
N TYR A 28 -6.44 -0.30 5.68
CA TYR A 28 -6.13 -1.71 5.92
C TYR A 28 -6.56 -2.61 4.76
N ASP A 29 -5.79 -3.64 4.46
CA ASP A 29 -6.05 -4.55 3.34
C ASP A 29 -7.35 -5.35 3.50
N PHE A 30 -7.78 -5.61 4.74
CA PHE A 30 -9.06 -6.26 5.05
C PHE A 30 -10.15 -5.28 5.52
N SER A 31 -10.06 -4.01 5.12
CA SER A 31 -10.98 -2.95 5.58
C SER A 31 -12.47 -3.28 5.40
N CYS A 32 -12.83 -3.99 4.33
CA CYS A 32 -14.21 -4.38 4.04
C CYS A 32 -14.83 -5.28 5.11
N GLN A 33 -14.06 -6.17 5.72
CA GLN A 33 -14.52 -7.01 6.83
C GLN A 33 -14.20 -6.39 8.19
N LEU A 34 -13.24 -5.46 8.24
CA LEU A 34 -12.85 -4.75 9.44
C LEU A 34 -13.93 -3.76 9.89
N GLU A 35 -14.52 -2.99 8.97
CA GLU A 35 -15.58 -2.04 9.32
C GLU A 35 -16.73 -2.73 10.06
N GLU A 36 -17.28 -3.80 9.47
CA GLU A 36 -18.34 -4.60 10.08
C GLU A 36 -17.91 -5.14 11.45
N TYR A 37 -16.68 -5.65 11.55
CA TYR A 37 -16.14 -6.20 12.79
C TYR A 37 -15.99 -5.14 13.89
N CYS A 38 -15.52 -3.95 13.54
CA CYS A 38 -15.35 -2.81 14.45
C CYS A 38 -16.70 -2.30 14.94
N LEU A 39 -17.66 -2.07 14.03
CA LEU A 39 -18.98 -1.55 14.37
C LEU A 39 -19.83 -2.55 15.15
N ASN A 40 -19.64 -3.86 14.95
CA ASN A 40 -20.35 -4.88 15.72
C ASN A 40 -19.82 -5.05 17.15
N ARG A 41 -18.55 -4.70 17.43
CA ARG A 41 -17.98 -4.82 18.78
C ARG A 41 -18.02 -3.52 19.55
N GLU A 42 -17.51 -2.46 18.95
CA GLU A 42 -17.28 -1.19 19.64
C GLU A 42 -17.80 -0.03 18.78
N PRO A 43 -19.11 0.03 18.48
CA PRO A 43 -19.68 1.05 17.62
C PRO A 43 -19.44 2.46 18.17
N GLY A 44 -19.45 2.63 19.50
CA GLY A 44 -19.19 3.92 20.13
C GLY A 44 -17.80 4.47 19.84
N PHE A 45 -16.79 3.60 19.80
CA PHE A 45 -15.41 3.96 19.51
C PHE A 45 -15.22 4.24 18.01
N PHE A 46 -15.73 3.37 17.14
CA PHE A 46 -15.48 3.42 15.69
C PHE A 46 -16.53 4.18 14.85
N LYS A 47 -17.58 4.76 15.44
CA LYS A 47 -18.70 5.41 14.71
C LYS A 47 -18.29 6.46 13.67
N ASN A 48 -17.15 7.12 13.88
CA ASN A 48 -16.66 8.20 13.03
C ASN A 48 -15.46 7.76 12.17
N THR A 49 -15.04 6.50 12.28
CA THR A 49 -13.90 5.96 11.53
C THR A 49 -14.34 5.58 10.12
N ARG A 50 -13.61 6.07 9.12
CA ARG A 50 -13.77 5.70 7.72
C ARG A 50 -12.73 4.65 7.34
N PHE A 51 -13.18 3.57 6.72
CA PHE A 51 -12.33 2.42 6.41
C PHE A 51 -11.96 2.41 4.92
N PHE A 52 -10.67 2.20 4.62
CA PHE A 52 -10.16 2.23 3.26
C PHE A 52 -9.15 1.09 3.01
N HIS A 53 -9.22 0.46 1.83
CA HIS A 53 -8.19 -0.42 1.33
C HIS A 53 -7.49 0.23 0.13
N ASP A 54 -6.28 -0.23 -0.19
CA ASP A 54 -5.62 0.16 -1.43
C ASP A 54 -6.33 -0.43 -2.67
N VAL A 55 -6.03 0.11 -3.84
CA VAL A 55 -6.57 -0.26 -5.14
C VAL A 55 -6.37 -1.74 -5.45
N PHE A 56 -5.29 -2.35 -4.94
CA PHE A 56 -4.98 -3.75 -5.19
C PHE A 56 -5.98 -4.74 -4.60
N HIS A 57 -6.65 -4.38 -3.50
CA HIS A 57 -7.69 -5.21 -2.91
C HIS A 57 -8.78 -5.55 -3.95
N GLY A 58 -9.06 -4.64 -4.88
CA GLY A 58 -10.03 -4.84 -5.96
C GLY A 58 -9.68 -5.93 -6.98
N PHE A 59 -8.40 -6.34 -7.06
CA PHE A 59 -7.97 -7.42 -7.97
C PHE A 59 -8.17 -8.80 -7.35
N THR A 60 -7.99 -8.93 -6.03
CA THR A 60 -8.16 -10.19 -5.31
C THR A 60 -9.61 -10.39 -4.84
N HIS A 61 -10.35 -9.31 -4.61
CA HIS A 61 -11.71 -9.37 -4.08
C HIS A 61 -12.57 -8.20 -4.59
N LYS A 62 -13.83 -8.49 -4.96
CA LYS A 62 -14.77 -7.45 -5.40
C LYS A 62 -15.40 -6.76 -4.19
N CYS A 63 -14.88 -5.59 -3.86
CA CYS A 63 -15.44 -4.73 -2.81
C CYS A 63 -16.27 -3.57 -3.37
N PRO A 64 -17.26 -3.09 -2.59
CA PRO A 64 -17.93 -1.83 -2.89
C PRO A 64 -16.91 -0.69 -3.02
N ASN A 65 -17.20 0.26 -3.91
CA ASN A 65 -16.30 1.39 -4.15
C ASN A 65 -16.04 2.22 -2.89
N VAL A 66 -16.90 2.14 -1.87
CA VAL A 66 -16.80 2.90 -0.61
C VAL A 66 -15.43 2.72 0.06
N TYR A 67 -14.83 1.54 -0.03
CA TYR A 67 -13.55 1.25 0.61
C TYR A 67 -12.33 1.69 -0.21
N LYS A 68 -12.49 2.17 -1.44
CA LYS A 68 -11.33 2.54 -2.28
C LYS A 68 -10.68 3.82 -1.78
N SER A 69 -9.40 3.75 -1.41
CA SER A 69 -8.58 4.90 -1.00
C SER A 69 -8.57 6.06 -1.99
N LYS A 70 -8.66 5.77 -3.31
CA LYS A 70 -8.75 6.79 -4.40
C LYS A 70 -9.99 7.70 -4.31
N ARG A 71 -10.96 7.43 -3.42
CA ARG A 71 -12.08 8.34 -3.11
C ARG A 71 -11.61 9.60 -2.38
N LEU A 72 -10.51 9.52 -1.64
CA LEU A 72 -9.93 10.66 -0.96
C LEU A 72 -9.23 11.54 -1.99
N LEU A 73 -9.65 12.80 -2.10
CA LEU A 73 -9.11 13.76 -3.06
C LEU A 73 -7.56 13.85 -3.03
N PRO A 74 -6.90 13.84 -1.85
CA PRO A 74 -5.44 13.83 -1.79
C PRO A 74 -4.82 12.58 -2.42
N LEU A 75 -5.43 11.41 -2.23
CA LEU A 75 -4.89 10.12 -2.69
C LEU A 75 -5.25 9.81 -4.15
N ARG A 76 -6.23 10.49 -4.73
CA ARG A 76 -6.68 10.25 -6.11
C ARG A 76 -5.56 10.43 -7.14
N LYS A 77 -4.65 11.37 -6.92
CA LYS A 77 -3.50 11.65 -7.80
C LYS A 77 -2.21 10.95 -7.37
N VAL A 78 -2.19 10.34 -6.19
CA VAL A 78 -1.02 9.67 -5.64
C VAL A 78 -0.93 8.26 -6.22
N ASN A 79 0.28 7.87 -6.62
CA ASN A 79 0.57 6.51 -6.99
C ASN A 79 0.73 5.66 -5.72
N THR A 80 -0.40 5.18 -5.16
CA THR A 80 -0.41 4.28 -3.99
C THR A 80 0.28 2.94 -4.29
N GLU A 81 0.44 2.61 -5.57
CA GLU A 81 0.97 1.34 -6.06
C GLU A 81 2.51 1.31 -6.12
N ILE A 82 3.20 2.40 -5.75
CA ILE A 82 4.65 2.52 -5.92
C ILE A 82 5.43 1.50 -5.09
N CYS A 83 4.98 1.23 -3.86
CA CYS A 83 5.60 0.25 -2.97
C CYS A 83 5.52 -1.16 -3.56
N GLU A 84 4.39 -1.54 -4.15
CA GLU A 84 4.21 -2.86 -4.76
C GLU A 84 5.00 -3.04 -6.06
N GLN A 85 5.10 -1.98 -6.86
CA GLN A 85 5.97 -1.98 -8.04
C GLN A 85 7.45 -2.14 -7.64
N PHE A 86 7.86 -1.52 -6.53
CA PHE A 86 9.20 -1.67 -5.98
C PHE A 86 9.42 -3.06 -5.39
N ASN A 87 8.49 -3.59 -4.60
CA ASN A 87 8.53 -4.95 -4.05
C ASN A 87 8.65 -5.99 -5.17
N SER A 88 7.81 -5.89 -6.21
CA SER A 88 7.86 -6.75 -7.39
C SER A 88 9.20 -6.69 -8.11
N PHE A 89 9.85 -5.52 -8.13
CA PHE A 89 11.20 -5.37 -8.66
C PHE A 89 12.25 -6.06 -7.77
N ILE A 90 12.22 -5.84 -6.46
CA ILE A 90 13.14 -6.48 -5.50
C ILE A 90 13.01 -8.01 -5.52
N GLN A 91 11.80 -8.56 -5.66
CA GLN A 91 11.59 -10.01 -5.76
C GLN A 91 12.37 -10.64 -6.92
N ARG A 92 12.58 -9.91 -8.03
CA ARG A 92 13.39 -10.39 -9.17
C ARG A 92 14.89 -10.47 -8.84
N ILE A 93 15.36 -9.60 -7.94
CA ILE A 93 16.76 -9.54 -7.50
C ILE A 93 17.05 -10.63 -6.47
N LYS A 94 16.05 -11.04 -5.67
CA LYS A 94 16.24 -12.04 -4.60
C LYS A 94 16.84 -13.35 -5.10
N PHE A 95 16.52 -13.80 -6.31
CA PHE A 95 17.12 -15.01 -6.85
C PHE A 95 18.64 -14.87 -7.04
N SER A 96 19.07 -13.77 -7.66
CA SER A 96 20.50 -13.45 -7.84
C SER A 96 21.23 -13.21 -6.52
N ALA A 97 20.53 -12.74 -5.48
CA ALA A 97 21.10 -12.53 -4.15
C ALA A 97 21.59 -13.83 -3.50
N ARG A 98 20.97 -14.98 -3.81
CA ARG A 98 21.30 -16.27 -3.19
C ARG A 98 22.70 -16.78 -3.54
N SER A 99 23.27 -16.34 -4.66
CA SER A 99 24.59 -16.77 -5.13
C SER A 99 25.71 -15.77 -4.78
N MET A 100 25.41 -14.71 -4.02
CA MET A 100 26.36 -13.64 -3.71
C MET A 100 26.76 -13.63 -2.23
N THR A 101 28.00 -13.21 -1.97
CA THR A 101 28.41 -12.81 -0.62
C THR A 101 27.71 -11.51 -0.22
N MET A 102 27.56 -11.25 1.08
CA MET A 102 26.83 -10.07 1.59
C MET A 102 27.38 -8.74 1.04
N THR A 103 28.71 -8.59 0.96
CA THR A 103 29.35 -7.39 0.39
C THR A 103 28.98 -7.18 -1.08
N ARG A 104 29.01 -8.26 -1.88
CA ARG A 104 28.63 -8.20 -3.30
C ARG A 104 27.15 -7.92 -3.48
N PHE A 105 26.32 -8.52 -2.63
CA PHE A 105 24.88 -8.28 -2.62
C PHE A 105 24.56 -6.81 -2.31
N ASN A 106 25.21 -6.20 -1.33
CA ASN A 106 24.99 -4.79 -0.99
C ASN A 106 25.30 -3.86 -2.16
N PHE A 107 26.45 -4.04 -2.82
CA PHE A 107 26.81 -3.27 -4.00
C PHE A 107 25.80 -3.49 -5.15
N TYR A 108 25.46 -4.75 -5.41
CA TYR A 108 24.50 -5.12 -6.44
C TYR A 108 23.11 -4.51 -6.18
N LEU A 109 22.62 -4.58 -4.94
CA LEU A 109 21.34 -4.00 -4.53
C LEU A 109 21.31 -2.49 -4.75
N GLN A 110 22.35 -1.77 -4.32
CA GLN A 110 22.46 -0.32 -4.53
C GLN A 110 22.41 0.03 -6.02
N PHE A 111 23.19 -0.66 -6.85
CA PHE A 111 23.18 -0.46 -8.30
C PHE A 111 21.80 -0.73 -8.91
N MET A 112 21.14 -1.81 -8.51
CA MET A 112 19.81 -2.16 -9.03
C MET A 112 18.74 -1.14 -8.62
N ILE A 113 18.76 -0.65 -7.38
CA ILE A 113 17.84 0.41 -6.91
C ILE A 113 18.07 1.70 -7.70
N PHE A 114 19.34 2.07 -7.94
CA PHE A 114 19.68 3.24 -8.76
C PHE A 114 19.09 3.10 -10.18
N GLN A 115 19.32 1.94 -10.83
CA GLN A 115 18.78 1.68 -12.17
C GLN A 115 17.25 1.72 -12.22
N TRP A 116 16.57 1.21 -11.18
CA TRP A 116 15.11 1.28 -11.10
C TRP A 116 14.63 2.72 -10.97
N SER A 117 15.29 3.51 -10.12
CA SER A 117 14.96 4.93 -9.90
C SER A 117 15.13 5.75 -11.18
N GLU A 118 16.22 5.54 -11.92
CA GLU A 118 16.46 6.18 -13.22
C GLU A 118 15.40 5.82 -14.24
N ARG A 119 14.97 4.55 -14.30
CA ARG A 119 13.88 4.12 -15.20
C ARG A 119 12.56 4.79 -14.84
N LYS A 120 12.25 4.92 -13.54
CA LYS A 120 11.03 5.58 -13.07
C LYS A 120 11.03 7.08 -13.37
N ARG A 121 12.17 7.76 -13.18
CA ARG A 121 12.34 9.17 -13.58
C ARG A 121 12.08 9.36 -15.07
N LYS A 122 12.76 8.58 -15.93
CA LYS A 122 12.56 8.63 -17.39
C LYS A 122 11.10 8.34 -17.80
N GLN A 123 10.43 7.41 -17.12
CA GLN A 123 9.01 7.12 -17.37
C GLN A 123 8.11 8.30 -17.00
N PHE A 124 8.39 8.96 -15.87
CA PHE A 124 7.70 10.16 -15.42
C PHE A 124 7.89 11.30 -16.41
N ASP A 125 9.13 11.60 -16.79
CA ASP A 125 9.46 12.68 -17.74
C ASP A 125 8.76 12.49 -19.08
N ARG A 126 8.74 11.25 -19.61
CA ARG A 126 8.00 10.92 -20.84
C ARG A 126 6.51 11.19 -20.72
N ARG A 127 5.89 10.86 -19.57
CA ARG A 127 4.47 11.11 -19.33
C ARG A 127 4.18 12.61 -19.22
N CYS A 128 5.04 13.37 -18.55
CA CYS A 128 4.95 14.82 -18.48
C CYS A 128 5.05 15.46 -19.87
N ASN A 129 6.06 15.08 -20.66
CA ASN A 129 6.24 15.59 -22.01
C ASN A 129 5.06 15.25 -22.93
N ALA A 130 4.54 14.02 -22.85
CA ALA A 130 3.34 13.64 -23.59
C ALA A 130 2.12 14.45 -23.17
N ALA A 131 1.89 14.65 -21.86
CA ALA A 131 0.77 15.44 -21.36
C ALA A 131 0.85 16.91 -21.79
N MET A 132 2.05 17.51 -21.80
CA MET A 132 2.28 18.88 -22.28
C MET A 132 2.03 19.02 -23.78
N ALA A 133 2.33 17.98 -24.57
CA ALA A 133 2.07 17.98 -26.01
C ALA A 133 0.58 17.93 -26.39
N TYR A 134 -0.31 17.58 -25.46
CA TYR A 134 -1.78 17.62 -25.67
C TYR A 134 -2.43 18.94 -25.24
N ILE A 135 -1.66 19.88 -24.66
CA ILE A 135 -2.16 21.17 -24.14
C ILE A 135 -1.79 22.33 -25.09
N LEU A 136 -0.93 22.09 -26.07
CA LEU A 136 -0.56 23.01 -27.16
C LEU A 136 -1.24 22.56 -28.46
#